data_AF-K2EP84-F1
#
_entry.id   AF-K2EP84-F1
#
_cell.length_a   1.000
_cell.length_b   1.000
_cell.length_c   1.000
_cell.angle_alpha   90.00
_cell.angle_beta   90.00
_cell.angle_gamma   90.00
#
_symmetry.space_group_name_H-M   'P 1'
#
loop_
_entity.id
_entity.type
_entity.pdbx_description
1 polymer ?
#
loop_
_entity_poly.entity_id
_entity_poly.type
_entity_poly.pdbx_seq_one_letter_code
_entity_poly.pdbx_strand_id
1 'polypeptide(L)'
;YAQVKHNGIIDNEIARSALNMLNVDEYGLDEIDRKILSFIIDNFAGGPVGLNTLSSAIAEEMDTVETIYEPFLLQIGMLERTPRGRKATGKAYEHLGKNKQ
;
A
#
# COMPACT_ATOMS: atom_id res chain seq x y z
N TYR A 1 0.58 12.98 -34.53
CA TYR A 1 -0.16 13.92 -35.40
C TYR A 1 -1.54 14.15 -34.79
N ALA A 2 -2.02 15.41 -34.80
CA ALA A 2 -3.14 16.01 -34.05
C ALA A 2 -2.78 16.32 -32.58
N GLN A 3 -2.12 17.42 -32.20
CA GLN A 3 -2.21 18.84 -32.59
C GLN A 3 -3.57 19.51 -32.32
N VAL A 4 -3.54 20.40 -31.31
CA VAL A 4 -4.34 21.63 -31.14
C VAL A 4 -5.79 21.47 -30.64
N LYS A 5 -5.94 21.30 -29.32
CA LYS A 5 -7.01 21.96 -28.54
C LYS A 5 -6.69 21.81 -27.07
N HIS A 6 -5.95 22.76 -26.51
CA HIS A 6 -6.16 23.33 -25.17
C HIS A 6 -5.14 24.46 -25.01
N ASN A 7 -5.67 25.67 -24.97
CA ASN A 7 -4.93 26.93 -24.85
C ASN A 7 -4.15 26.98 -23.53
N GLY A 8 -2.91 26.51 -23.51
CA GLY A 8 -1.80 27.14 -22.77
C GLY A 8 -1.97 27.43 -21.27
N ILE A 9 -2.94 26.81 -20.58
CA ILE A 9 -3.12 26.89 -19.14
C ILE A 9 -2.90 25.46 -18.63
N ILE A 10 -1.77 25.24 -17.97
CA ILE A 10 -1.55 24.01 -17.20
C ILE A 10 -2.53 24.09 -16.04
N ASP A 11 -3.71 23.54 -16.24
CA ASP A 11 -4.73 23.49 -15.22
C ASP A 11 -4.26 22.54 -14.11
N ASN A 12 -4.31 23.01 -12.86
CA ASN A 12 -3.86 22.25 -11.68
C ASN A 12 -4.59 20.90 -11.59
N GLU A 13 -5.79 20.80 -12.18
CA GLU A 13 -6.61 19.60 -12.18
C GLU A 13 -6.04 18.47 -13.05
N ILE A 14 -5.37 18.79 -14.17
CA ILE A 14 -4.80 17.77 -15.07
C ILE A 14 -3.51 17.19 -14.48
N ALA A 15 -2.70 18.00 -13.80
CA ALA A 15 -1.53 17.51 -13.07
C ALA A 15 -1.92 16.59 -11.90
N ARG A 16 -3.03 16.91 -11.20
CA ARG A 16 -3.57 16.08 -10.12
C ARG A 16 -4.11 14.74 -10.63
N SER A 17 -4.74 14.73 -11.81
CA SER A 17 -5.24 13.50 -12.42
C SER A 17 -4.13 12.62 -13.01
N ALA A 18 -3.01 13.20 -13.45
CA ALA A 18 -1.84 12.44 -13.90
C ALA A 18 -1.07 11.81 -12.72
N LEU A 19 -1.02 12.48 -11.56
CA LEU A 19 -0.45 11.92 -10.32
C LEU A 19 -1.31 10.76 -9.77
N ASN A 20 -2.64 10.82 -9.90
CA ASN A 20 -3.53 9.71 -9.56
C ASN A 20 -3.36 8.48 -10.49
N MET A 21 -2.72 8.61 -11.65
CA MET A 21 -2.43 7.48 -12.55
C MET A 21 -1.18 6.69 -12.15
N LEU A 22 -0.41 7.14 -11.16
CA LEU A 22 0.76 6.41 -10.65
C LEU A 22 0.42 5.39 -9.55
N ASN A 23 -0.86 5.23 -9.18
CA ASN A 23 -1.31 4.30 -8.12
C ASN A 23 -0.64 4.51 -6.75
N VAL A 24 -0.04 5.67 -6.52
CA VAL A 24 0.58 6.06 -5.25
C VAL A 24 -0.46 6.84 -4.44
N ASP A 25 -0.80 6.36 -3.24
CA ASP A 25 -1.73 7.07 -2.35
C ASP A 25 -1.08 8.25 -1.60
N GLU A 26 -1.85 8.93 -0.75
CA GLU A 26 -1.38 10.12 -0.01
C GLU A 26 -0.17 9.84 0.90
N TYR A 27 0.10 8.58 1.25
CA TYR A 27 1.23 8.17 2.06
C TYR A 27 2.40 7.61 1.24
N GLY A 28 2.28 7.58 -0.08
CA GLY A 28 3.32 7.03 -0.94
C GLY A 28 3.19 5.53 -1.20
N LEU A 29 2.09 4.87 -0.77
CA LEU A 29 1.95 3.42 -0.91
C LEU A 29 1.55 3.04 -2.33
N ASP A 30 2.21 2.02 -2.84
CA ASP A 30 1.87 1.43 -4.12
C ASP A 30 0.72 0.42 -4.01
N GLU A 31 0.45 -0.32 -5.08
CA GLU A 31 -0.59 -1.35 -5.09
C GLU A 31 -0.25 -2.54 -4.17
N ILE A 32 1.02 -2.92 -4.09
CA ILE A 32 1.49 -4.10 -3.35
C ILE A 32 1.48 -3.81 -1.85
N ASP A 33 1.92 -2.62 -1.45
CA ASP A 33 1.82 -2.13 -0.08
C ASP A 33 0.39 -2.22 0.45
N ARG A 34 -0.57 -1.72 -0.34
CA ARG A 34 -1.99 -1.75 0.00
C ARG A 34 -2.56 -3.17 0.03
N LYS A 35 -2.08 -4.06 -0.85
CA LYS A 35 -2.43 -5.50 -0.83
C LYS A 35 -1.91 -6.18 0.42
N ILE A 36 -0.67 -5.93 0.83
CA ILE A 36 -0.06 -6.47 2.06
C ILE A 36 -0.94 -6.10 3.26
N LEU A 37 -1.19 -4.81 3.45
CA LEU A 37 -1.95 -4.31 4.59
C LEU A 37 -3.40 -4.82 4.56
N SER A 38 -4.06 -4.78 3.38
CA SER A 38 -5.43 -5.25 3.24
C SER A 38 -5.56 -6.74 3.50
N PHE A 39 -4.63 -7.56 3.01
CA PHE A 39 -4.66 -9.00 3.24
C PHE A 39 -4.57 -9.33 4.73
N ILE A 40 -3.65 -8.68 5.45
CA ILE A 40 -3.49 -8.86 6.90
C ILE A 40 -4.75 -8.44 7.66
N ILE A 41 -5.36 -7.32 7.28
CA ILE A 41 -6.57 -6.81 7.93
C ILE A 41 -7.77 -7.72 7.66
N ASP A 42 -8.03 -8.06 6.39
CA ASP A 42 -9.26 -8.72 5.96
C ASP A 42 -9.27 -10.21 6.30
N ASN A 43 -8.12 -10.89 6.17
CA ASN A 43 -8.05 -12.34 6.33
C ASN A 43 -7.64 -12.77 7.73
N PHE A 44 -6.96 -11.90 8.48
CA PHE A 44 -6.40 -12.23 9.79
C PHE A 44 -6.80 -11.25 10.88
N ALA A 45 -7.82 -10.40 10.64
CA ALA A 45 -8.27 -9.38 11.58
C ALA A 45 -7.11 -8.53 12.15
N GLY A 46 -6.13 -8.23 11.30
CA GLY A 46 -4.96 -7.42 11.66
C GLY A 46 -3.71 -8.23 12.02
N GLY A 47 -3.76 -9.56 12.01
CA GLY A 47 -2.60 -10.44 12.19
C GLY A 47 -2.48 -11.07 13.59
N PRO A 48 -1.38 -11.78 13.89
CA PRO A 48 -0.14 -11.88 13.11
C PRO A 48 -0.19 -12.91 11.96
N VAL A 49 0.47 -12.59 10.85
CA VAL A 49 0.57 -13.43 9.63
C VAL A 49 2.02 -13.81 9.34
N GLY A 50 2.30 -15.08 9.05
CA GLY A 50 3.64 -15.53 8.67
C GLY A 50 4.08 -14.98 7.31
N LEU A 51 5.39 -14.74 7.13
CA LEU A 51 5.93 -14.20 5.86
C LEU A 51 5.64 -15.10 4.66
N ASN A 52 5.76 -16.43 4.84
CA ASN A 52 5.39 -17.43 3.83
C ASN A 52 3.94 -17.27 3.36
N THR A 53 3.01 -17.09 4.29
CA THR A 53 1.58 -16.96 3.99
C THR A 53 1.29 -15.63 3.31
N LEU A 54 1.92 -14.54 3.78
CA LEU A 54 1.75 -13.21 3.22
C LEU A 54 2.27 -13.13 1.79
N SER A 55 3.51 -13.57 1.56
CA SER A 55 4.14 -13.61 0.22
C SER A 55 3.33 -14.45 -0.77
N SER A 56 2.90 -15.64 -0.37
CA SER A 56 2.06 -16.52 -1.21
C SER A 56 0.73 -15.86 -1.59
N ALA A 57 0.12 -15.10 -0.67
CA ALA A 57 -1.18 -14.48 -0.91
C ALA A 57 -1.13 -13.30 -1.90
N ILE A 58 -0.01 -12.58 -1.94
CA ILE A 58 0.19 -11.45 -2.86
C ILE A 58 0.99 -11.83 -4.12
N ALA A 59 1.32 -13.11 -4.28
CA ALA A 59 2.11 -13.65 -5.39
C ALA A 59 3.51 -13.01 -5.55
N GLU A 60 4.14 -12.67 -4.44
CA GLU A 60 5.50 -12.10 -4.39
C GLU A 60 6.46 -13.05 -3.69
N GLU A 61 7.77 -12.87 -3.92
CA GLU A 61 8.79 -13.61 -3.19
C GLU A 61 8.95 -13.09 -1.75
N MET A 62 9.23 -13.98 -0.81
CA MET A 62 9.42 -13.61 0.61
C MET A 62 10.51 -12.55 0.80
N ASP A 63 11.61 -12.69 0.07
CA ASP A 63 12.75 -11.77 0.18
C ASP A 63 12.36 -10.38 -0.34
N THR A 64 11.57 -10.29 -1.41
CA THR A 64 11.03 -9.03 -1.93
C THR A 64 10.11 -8.38 -0.90
N VAL A 65 9.21 -9.14 -0.27
CA VAL A 65 8.36 -8.62 0.82
C VAL A 65 9.21 -8.08 1.96
N GLU A 66 10.24 -8.83 2.39
CA GLU A 66 11.05 -8.47 3.54
C GLU A 66 12.01 -7.29 3.29
N THR A 67 12.57 -7.19 2.08
CA THR A 67 13.67 -6.25 1.77
C THR A 67 13.22 -5.02 0.99
N ILE A 68 12.12 -5.11 0.24
CA ILE A 68 11.61 -4.00 -0.59
C ILE A 68 10.42 -3.32 0.08
N TYR A 69 9.37 -4.08 0.43
CA TYR A 69 8.09 -3.51 0.87
C TYR A 69 8.04 -3.23 2.38
N GLU A 70 8.42 -4.22 3.20
CA GLU A 70 8.34 -4.09 4.66
C GLU A 70 9.09 -2.90 5.26
N PRO A 71 10.31 -2.53 4.82
CA PRO A 71 11.05 -1.43 5.44
C PRO A 71 10.26 -0.12 5.44
N PHE A 72 9.56 0.19 4.34
CA PHE A 72 8.75 1.39 4.23
C PHE A 72 7.51 1.33 5.13
N LEU A 73 6.76 0.22 5.08
CA LEU A 73 5.56 0.01 5.88
C LEU A 73 5.83 0.05 7.40
N LEU A 74 6.99 -0.48 7.82
CA LEU A 74 7.48 -0.40 9.19
C LEU A 74 7.85 1.04 9.57
N GLN A 75 8.58 1.75 8.70
CA GLN A 75 9.02 3.12 8.94
C GLN A 75 7.85 4.09 9.12
N ILE A 76 6.79 3.95 8.32
CA ILE A 76 5.60 4.79 8.45
C ILE A 76 4.63 4.30 9.55
N GLY A 77 4.94 3.18 10.19
CA GLY A 77 4.17 2.63 11.30
C GLY A 77 2.83 2.01 10.90
N MET A 78 2.68 1.51 9.67
CA MET A 78 1.49 0.79 9.21
C MET A 78 1.59 -0.73 9.43
N LEU A 79 2.82 -1.24 9.53
CA LEU A 79 3.11 -2.65 9.79
C LEU A 79 3.96 -2.77 11.06
N GLU A 80 3.78 -3.89 11.77
CA GLU A 80 4.62 -4.30 12.90
C GLU A 80 5.14 -5.72 12.67
N ARG A 81 6.45 -5.93 12.91
CA ARG A 81 7.04 -7.26 13.02
C ARG A 81 6.88 -7.79 14.44
N THR A 82 6.36 -9.01 14.56
CA THR A 82 6.26 -9.75 15.83
C THR A 82 6.94 -11.10 15.68
N PRO A 83 7.34 -11.77 16.77
CA PRO A 83 7.89 -13.14 16.70
C PRO A 83 6.95 -14.15 16.04
N ARG A 84 5.64 -13.86 16.02
CA ARG A 84 4.61 -14.73 15.45
C ARG A 84 4.26 -14.39 14.00
N GLY A 85 4.76 -13.27 13.46
CA GLY A 85 4.41 -12.77 12.13
C GLY A 85 4.22 -11.26 12.04
N ARG A 86 3.64 -10.81 10.94
CA ARG A 86 3.39 -9.41 10.59
C ARG A 86 1.99 -9.01 11.04
N LYS A 87 1.87 -7.82 11.62
CA LYS A 87 0.61 -7.28 12.15
C LYS A 87 0.35 -5.90 11.56
N ALA A 88 -0.89 -5.64 11.15
CA ALA A 88 -1.31 -4.31 10.73
C ALA A 88 -1.62 -3.44 11.96
N THR A 89 -1.12 -2.20 11.96
CA THR A 89 -1.35 -1.26 13.06
C THR A 89 -2.67 -0.52 12.88
N GLY A 90 -3.14 0.20 13.92
CA GLY A 90 -4.33 1.06 13.80
C GLY A 90 -4.22 2.09 12.67
N LYS A 91 -3.01 2.59 12.39
CA LYS A 91 -2.76 3.53 11.29
C LYS A 91 -3.07 2.92 9.92
N ALA A 92 -2.78 1.63 9.73
CA ALA A 92 -3.13 0.93 8.48
C ALA A 92 -4.64 0.77 8.31
N TYR A 93 -5.37 0.55 9.41
CA TYR A 93 -6.84 0.51 9.39
C TYR A 93 -7.43 1.86 8.99
N GLU A 94 -6.99 2.93 9.66
CA GLU A 94 -7.43 4.30 9.37
C GLU A 94 -7.16 4.68 7.92
N HIS A 95 -5.93 4.41 7.44
CA HIS A 95 -5.52 4.71 6.08
C HIS A 95 -6.35 3.98 5.02
N LEU A 96 -6.61 2.69 5.23
CA LEU A 96 -7.42 1.89 4.30
C LEU A 96 -8.93 2.10 4.47
N GLY A 97 -9.37 3.01 5.36
CA GLY A 97 -10.78 3.24 5.65
C GLY A 97 -11.48 2.02 6.27
N LYS A 98 -10.73 1.17 6.96
CA LYS A 98 -11.24 -0.06 7.59
C LYS A 98 -11.44 0.15 9.08
N ASN A 99 -12.57 -0.29 9.62
CA ASN A 99 -12.81 -0.25 11.05
C ASN A 99 -12.04 -1.38 11.73
N LYS A 100 -11.30 -1.03 12.79
CA LYS A 100 -10.69 -2.01 13.68
C LYS A 100 -11.81 -2.69 14.47
N GLN A 101 -12.07 -3.97 14.16
CA GLN A 101 -12.99 -4.81 14.92
C GLN A 101 -12.38 -5.21 16.27
#